data_AF-K2FPZ0-F1
#
_entry.id   AF-K2FPZ0-F1
#
_cell.length_a   1.000
_cell.length_b   1.000
_cell.length_c   1.000
_cell.angle_alpha   90.00
_cell.angle_beta   90.00
_cell.angle_gamma   90.00
#
_symmetry.space_group_name_H-M   'P 1'
#
loop_
_entity.id
_entity.type
_entity.pdbx_description
1 polymer ?
#
loop_
_entity_poly.entity_id
_entity_poly.type
_entity_poly.pdbx_seq_one_letter_code
_entity_poly.pdbx_strand_id
1 'polypeptide(L)'
;MDKTRKIIDDNKDAFPEFQYYHNILDKIEENIEKMPDIAIESCKSLFEGTSKTILKFLGENYQENGRNPDSSDNLVKKAINELSKYTSEFDPVFVQAACGFVKRMSEIRNERGDISHGKSVPKNKNSDHNLSEMVSNVTDCTLSYILNVFFKSAIPNFEENNYDKYSDFNEFLDNENEIGISYSKALFDQDIVAYRERLNNYLSEKEI
;
A
#
# COMPACT_ATOMS: atom_id res chain seq x y z
N MET A 1 -4.54 -16.02 -5.68
CA MET A 1 -4.54 -14.68 -5.04
C MET A 1 -5.73 -13.89 -5.58
N ASP A 2 -6.88 -14.57 -5.62
CA ASP A 2 -7.98 -14.20 -6.51
C ASP A 2 -8.80 -13.07 -5.90
N LYS A 3 -8.91 -13.04 -4.56
CA LYS A 3 -9.69 -12.03 -3.85
C LYS A 3 -9.04 -10.67 -3.92
N THR A 4 -7.72 -10.61 -3.77
CA THR A 4 -6.92 -9.39 -3.88
C THR A 4 -6.91 -8.90 -5.32
N ARG A 5 -6.73 -9.80 -6.30
CA ARG A 5 -6.81 -9.42 -7.72
C ARG A 5 -8.18 -8.84 -8.06
N LYS A 6 -9.25 -9.53 -7.66
CA LYS A 6 -10.62 -9.10 -7.91
C LYS A 6 -10.91 -7.71 -7.32
N ILE A 7 -10.52 -7.45 -6.08
CA ILE A 7 -10.82 -6.14 -5.47
C ILE A 7 -10.04 -5.00 -6.15
N ILE A 8 -8.82 -5.27 -6.64
CA ILE A 8 -8.06 -4.30 -7.43
C ILE A 8 -8.76 -4.05 -8.77
N ASP A 9 -9.14 -5.12 -9.48
CA ASP A 9 -9.81 -5.02 -10.77
C ASP A 9 -11.16 -4.30 -10.69
N ASP A 10 -11.95 -4.57 -9.64
CA ASP A 10 -13.25 -3.95 -9.40
C ASP A 10 -13.13 -2.43 -9.11
N ASN A 11 -11.94 -1.93 -8.73
CA ASN A 11 -11.70 -0.53 -8.35
C ASN A 11 -10.65 0.18 -9.21
N LYS A 12 -10.17 -0.45 -10.29
CA LYS A 12 -9.05 0.03 -11.12
C LYS A 12 -9.30 1.37 -11.80
N ASP A 13 -10.57 1.72 -12.07
CA ASP A 13 -10.91 2.97 -12.74
C ASP A 13 -10.72 4.18 -11.81
N ALA A 14 -10.88 3.98 -10.49
CA ALA A 14 -10.68 5.00 -9.47
C ALA A 14 -9.28 4.96 -8.84
N PHE A 15 -8.64 3.79 -8.82
CA PHE A 15 -7.33 3.57 -8.18
C PHE A 15 -6.38 2.76 -9.09
N PRO A 16 -6.02 3.27 -10.28
CA PRO A 16 -5.25 2.53 -11.29
C PRO A 16 -3.85 2.10 -10.81
N GLU A 17 -3.26 2.80 -9.84
CA GLU A 17 -1.93 2.53 -9.30
C GLU A 17 -1.83 1.14 -8.65
N PHE A 18 -2.94 0.63 -8.11
CA PHE A 18 -2.97 -0.71 -7.50
C PHE A 18 -2.81 -1.83 -8.54
N GLN A 19 -3.02 -1.57 -9.83
CA GLN A 19 -2.74 -2.55 -10.89
C GLN A 19 -1.27 -2.97 -10.94
N TYR A 20 -0.35 -2.12 -10.47
CA TYR A 20 1.06 -2.45 -10.35
C TYR A 20 1.28 -3.76 -9.57
N TYR A 21 0.41 -4.05 -8.58
CA TYR A 21 0.52 -5.23 -7.74
C TYR A 21 0.17 -6.54 -8.44
N HIS A 22 -0.49 -6.52 -9.62
CA HIS A 22 -0.73 -7.75 -10.39
C HIS A 22 0.56 -8.52 -10.66
N ASN A 23 1.67 -7.82 -10.94
CA ASN A 23 2.97 -8.45 -11.13
C ASN A 23 3.45 -9.22 -9.89
N ILE A 24 3.14 -8.72 -8.68
CA ILE A 24 3.48 -9.40 -7.43
C ILE A 24 2.53 -10.57 -7.18
N LEU A 25 1.23 -10.43 -7.52
CA LEU A 25 0.26 -11.52 -7.43
C LEU A 25 0.67 -12.70 -8.33
N ASP A 26 1.01 -12.42 -9.59
CA ASP A 26 1.49 -13.42 -10.55
C ASP A 26 2.73 -14.13 -9.99
N LYS A 27 3.68 -13.35 -9.45
CA LYS A 27 4.90 -13.90 -8.86
C LYS A 27 4.65 -14.77 -7.64
N ILE A 28 3.64 -14.47 -6.81
CA ILE A 28 3.23 -15.34 -5.71
C ILE A 28 2.74 -16.67 -6.29
N GLU A 29 1.75 -16.61 -7.18
CA GLU A 29 1.05 -17.77 -7.76
C GLU A 29 1.99 -18.73 -8.49
N GLU A 30 2.91 -18.19 -9.28
CA GLU A 30 3.91 -18.98 -10.01
C GLU A 30 4.87 -19.75 -9.11
N ASN A 31 5.07 -19.30 -7.86
CA ASN A 31 6.11 -19.79 -6.97
C ASN A 31 5.60 -20.58 -5.76
N ILE A 32 4.29 -20.64 -5.51
CA ILE A 32 3.72 -21.38 -4.36
C ILE A 32 4.22 -22.84 -4.33
N GLU A 33 4.29 -23.51 -5.47
CA GLU A 33 4.79 -24.89 -5.53
C GLU A 33 6.29 -24.96 -5.85
N LYS A 34 6.76 -24.13 -6.79
CA LYS A 34 8.11 -24.23 -7.36
C LYS A 34 9.20 -23.69 -6.44
N MET A 35 8.95 -22.54 -5.82
CA MET A 35 9.91 -21.83 -4.96
C MET A 35 9.16 -21.22 -3.76
N PRO A 36 8.75 -22.04 -2.77
CA PRO A 36 7.89 -21.62 -1.67
C PRO A 36 8.41 -20.41 -0.89
N ASP A 37 9.73 -20.32 -0.68
CA ASP A 37 10.33 -19.17 0.01
C ASP A 37 10.14 -17.87 -0.80
N ILE A 38 10.27 -17.91 -2.14
CA ILE A 38 10.02 -16.74 -3.02
C ILE A 38 8.56 -16.31 -3.00
N ALA A 39 7.61 -17.26 -2.90
CA ALA A 39 6.20 -16.92 -2.71
C ALA A 39 5.99 -16.16 -1.39
N ILE A 40 6.61 -16.60 -0.30
CA ILE A 40 6.56 -15.93 1.01
C ILE A 40 7.22 -14.54 0.97
N GLU A 41 8.39 -14.39 0.30
CA GLU A 41 9.04 -13.08 0.10
C GLU A 41 8.14 -12.11 -0.68
N SER A 42 7.43 -12.64 -1.67
CA SER A 42 6.52 -11.86 -2.52
C SER A 42 5.25 -11.45 -1.76
N CYS A 43 4.71 -12.30 -0.89
CA CYS A 43 3.59 -11.95 0.01
C CYS A 43 3.97 -10.80 0.96
N LYS A 44 5.17 -10.85 1.56
CA LYS A 44 5.69 -9.76 2.41
C LYS A 44 5.81 -8.46 1.61
N SER A 45 6.36 -8.55 0.41
CA SER A 45 6.52 -7.39 -0.49
C SER A 45 5.18 -6.79 -0.88
N LEU A 46 4.16 -7.62 -1.09
CA LEU A 46 2.80 -7.18 -1.37
C LEU A 46 2.20 -6.43 -0.18
N PHE A 47 2.28 -6.97 1.04
CA PHE A 47 1.83 -6.26 2.25
C PHE A 47 2.48 -4.89 2.37
N GLU A 48 3.80 -4.85 2.26
CA GLU A 48 4.56 -3.60 2.38
C GLU A 48 4.17 -2.60 1.29
N GLY A 49 4.13 -3.04 0.03
CA GLY A 49 3.77 -2.18 -1.09
C GLY A 49 2.37 -1.59 -0.91
N THR A 50 1.38 -2.44 -0.70
CA THR A 50 -0.02 -2.00 -0.54
C THR A 50 -0.18 -1.04 0.63
N SER A 51 0.47 -1.30 1.77
CA SER A 51 0.43 -0.40 2.92
C SER A 51 1.07 0.96 2.65
N LYS A 52 2.21 1.00 1.94
CA LYS A 52 2.83 2.26 1.52
C LYS A 52 1.91 3.07 0.60
N THR A 53 1.26 2.42 -0.35
CA THR A 53 0.33 3.10 -1.27
C THR A 53 -0.88 3.63 -0.53
N ILE A 54 -1.49 2.84 0.36
CA ILE A 54 -2.58 3.32 1.23
C ILE A 54 -2.13 4.58 2.01
N LEU A 55 -0.97 4.53 2.68
CA LEU A 55 -0.46 5.68 3.44
C LEU A 55 -0.27 6.93 2.57
N LYS A 56 0.27 6.78 1.35
CA LYS A 56 0.39 7.91 0.41
C LYS A 56 -0.96 8.52 0.06
N PHE A 57 -1.96 7.69 -0.22
CA PHE A 57 -3.33 8.17 -0.50
C PHE A 57 -3.96 8.88 0.70
N LEU A 58 -3.61 8.46 1.90
CA LEU A 58 -4.07 9.08 3.14
C LEU A 58 -3.24 10.32 3.56
N GLY A 59 -2.23 10.72 2.78
CA GLY A 59 -1.36 11.86 3.09
C GLY A 59 -0.39 11.60 4.26
N GLU A 60 -0.10 10.32 4.55
CA GLU A 60 0.64 9.91 5.73
C GLU A 60 2.09 9.58 5.40
N ASN A 61 3.00 10.17 6.18
CA ASN A 61 4.44 10.03 5.99
C ASN A 61 4.97 8.71 6.58
N TYR A 62 5.90 8.07 5.86
CA TYR A 62 6.63 6.89 6.35
C TYR A 62 8.11 6.95 5.95
N GLN A 63 8.96 6.28 6.74
CA GLN A 63 10.40 6.28 6.51
C GLN A 63 10.80 5.06 5.68
N GLU A 64 11.06 5.26 4.39
CA GLU A 64 11.51 4.18 3.51
C GLU A 64 13.02 3.92 3.59
N ASN A 65 13.80 4.99 3.80
CA ASN A 65 15.26 4.97 3.78
C ASN A 65 15.82 5.71 5.00
N GLY A 66 17.08 5.43 5.36
CA GLY A 66 17.81 6.11 6.43
C GLY A 66 18.32 5.16 7.51
N ARG A 67 18.64 5.71 8.70
CA ARG A 67 19.18 4.91 9.81
C ARG A 67 18.17 3.93 10.41
N ASN A 68 16.88 4.29 10.41
CA ASN A 68 15.80 3.52 11.01
C ASN A 68 14.57 3.50 10.07
N PRO A 69 14.64 2.84 8.91
CA PRO A 69 13.47 2.71 8.04
C PRO A 69 12.35 1.95 8.76
N ASP A 70 11.10 2.29 8.46
CA ASP A 70 9.94 1.59 8.96
C ASP A 70 9.96 0.14 8.46
N SER A 71 9.88 -0.82 9.37
CA SER A 71 9.74 -2.23 9.02
C SER A 71 8.39 -2.49 8.34
N SER A 72 8.30 -3.57 7.57
CA SER A 72 7.05 -3.94 6.89
C SER A 72 5.88 -4.13 7.86
N ASP A 73 6.12 -4.67 9.05
CA ASP A 73 5.06 -4.78 10.07
C ASP A 73 4.66 -3.42 10.67
N ASN A 74 5.59 -2.46 10.77
CA ASN A 74 5.28 -1.09 11.18
C ASN A 74 4.45 -0.37 10.10
N LEU A 75 4.82 -0.51 8.82
CA LEU A 75 4.07 0.05 7.70
C LEU A 75 2.63 -0.47 7.64
N VAL A 76 2.45 -1.78 7.80
CA VAL A 76 1.11 -2.40 7.83
C VAL A 76 0.29 -1.88 9.01
N LYS A 77 0.88 -1.80 10.21
CA LYS A 77 0.18 -1.25 11.39
C LYS A 77 -0.19 0.22 11.20
N LYS A 78 0.71 1.04 10.67
CA LYS A 78 0.44 2.45 10.35
C LYS A 78 -0.74 2.55 9.39
N ALA A 79 -0.71 1.84 8.26
CA ALA A 79 -1.80 1.87 7.28
C ALA A 79 -3.16 1.46 7.88
N ILE A 80 -3.20 0.43 8.73
CA ILE A 80 -4.43 0.00 9.41
C ILE A 80 -4.92 1.08 10.38
N ASN A 81 -4.04 1.65 11.21
CA ASN A 81 -4.43 2.71 12.15
C ASN A 81 -4.97 3.94 11.42
N GLU A 82 -4.31 4.34 10.33
CA GLU A 82 -4.73 5.49 9.54
C GLU A 82 -6.07 5.24 8.86
N LEU A 83 -6.24 4.07 8.25
CA LEU A 83 -7.52 3.69 7.62
C LEU A 83 -8.69 3.66 8.63
N SER A 84 -8.44 3.27 9.88
CA SER A 84 -9.48 3.22 10.92
C SER A 84 -10.07 4.58 11.30
N LYS A 85 -9.40 5.69 10.93
CA LYS A 85 -9.92 7.04 11.14
C LYS A 85 -11.06 7.39 10.18
N TYR A 86 -11.16 6.70 9.04
CA TYR A 86 -12.09 7.03 7.95
C TYR A 86 -13.37 6.17 7.93
N THR A 87 -13.45 5.12 8.76
CA THR A 87 -14.64 4.28 8.85
C THR A 87 -14.72 3.55 10.20
N SER A 88 -15.91 3.58 10.81
CA SER A 88 -16.19 2.92 12.09
C SER A 88 -16.50 1.42 11.95
N GLU A 89 -16.71 0.93 10.73
CA GLU A 89 -16.96 -0.50 10.46
C GLU A 89 -15.66 -1.34 10.47
N PHE A 90 -14.51 -0.68 10.49
CA PHE A 90 -13.21 -1.32 10.49
C PHE A 90 -12.73 -1.57 11.92
N ASP A 91 -12.42 -2.83 12.24
CA ASP A 91 -11.81 -3.21 13.51
C ASP A 91 -10.28 -3.27 13.37
N PRO A 92 -9.55 -2.19 13.70
CA PRO A 92 -8.10 -2.17 13.53
C PRO A 92 -7.38 -3.16 14.44
N VAL A 93 -7.95 -3.51 15.59
CA VAL A 93 -7.34 -4.43 16.55
C VAL A 93 -7.36 -5.85 15.99
N PHE A 94 -8.51 -6.28 15.47
CA PHE A 94 -8.65 -7.59 14.83
C PHE A 94 -7.73 -7.72 13.61
N VAL A 95 -7.69 -6.70 12.74
CA VAL A 95 -6.90 -6.75 11.51
C VAL A 95 -5.40 -6.71 11.81
N GLN A 96 -4.96 -5.95 12.81
CA GLN A 96 -3.55 -5.97 13.24
C GLN A 96 -3.15 -7.33 13.81
N ALA A 97 -4.04 -7.98 14.57
CA ALA A 97 -3.80 -9.33 15.07
C ALA A 97 -3.67 -10.32 13.89
N ALA A 98 -4.55 -10.21 12.88
CA ALA A 98 -4.44 -10.99 11.65
C ALA A 98 -3.08 -10.73 10.98
N CYS A 99 -2.65 -9.47 10.82
CA CYS A 99 -1.37 -9.10 10.21
C CYS A 99 -0.12 -9.44 11.05
N GLY A 100 -0.26 -10.08 12.23
CA GLY A 100 0.87 -10.48 13.06
C GLY A 100 1.88 -11.41 12.35
N PHE A 101 1.45 -12.13 11.31
CA PHE A 101 2.33 -12.98 10.51
C PHE A 101 3.28 -12.19 9.59
N VAL A 102 3.06 -10.89 9.30
CA VAL A 102 3.97 -10.09 8.44
C VAL A 102 5.38 -10.02 9.04
N LYS A 103 5.46 -9.90 10.36
CA LYS A 103 6.73 -10.02 11.09
C LYS A 103 7.36 -11.40 10.91
N ARG A 104 6.56 -12.46 10.99
CA ARG A 104 7.04 -13.84 10.78
C ARG A 104 7.51 -14.10 9.34
N MET A 105 6.85 -13.53 8.34
CA MET A 105 7.32 -13.57 6.94
C MET A 105 8.71 -12.92 6.81
N SER A 106 8.94 -11.80 7.48
CA SER A 106 10.24 -11.11 7.48
C SER A 106 11.34 -11.95 8.12
N GLU A 107 11.01 -12.67 9.20
CA GLU A 107 11.93 -13.63 9.84
C GLU A 107 12.23 -14.82 8.93
N ILE A 108 11.20 -15.41 8.27
CA ILE A 108 11.37 -16.49 7.30
C ILE A 108 12.25 -16.03 6.13
N ARG A 109 11.99 -14.85 5.56
CA ARG A 109 12.84 -14.24 4.50
C ARG A 109 14.29 -14.12 4.96
N ASN A 110 14.53 -13.65 6.18
CA ASN A 110 15.88 -13.49 6.70
C ASN A 110 16.57 -14.84 6.95
N GLU A 111 15.84 -15.88 7.34
CA GLU A 111 16.39 -17.22 7.57
C GLU A 111 16.61 -17.99 6.26
N ARG A 112 15.65 -17.93 5.33
CA ARG A 112 15.51 -18.85 4.18
C ARG A 112 15.28 -18.17 2.83
N GLY A 113 15.22 -16.85 2.74
CA GLY A 113 14.97 -16.16 1.48
C GLY A 113 16.03 -16.51 0.41
N ASP A 114 15.60 -16.61 -0.83
CA ASP A 114 16.43 -16.99 -1.98
C ASP A 114 16.93 -15.77 -2.77
N ILE A 115 16.20 -14.66 -2.72
CA ILE A 115 16.54 -13.45 -3.49
C ILE A 115 17.28 -12.43 -2.63
N SER A 116 16.88 -12.31 -1.36
CA SER A 116 17.41 -11.29 -0.47
C SER A 116 18.82 -11.62 0.04
N HIS A 117 19.80 -10.75 -0.24
CA HIS A 117 21.18 -10.72 0.30
C HIS A 117 22.18 -11.81 -0.14
N GLY A 118 21.86 -12.65 -1.13
CA GLY A 118 22.80 -13.63 -1.69
C GLY A 118 23.26 -14.67 -0.66
N LYS A 119 22.52 -15.77 -0.55
CA LYS A 119 22.78 -16.80 0.47
C LYS A 119 23.87 -17.78 0.04
N SER A 120 24.66 -18.23 1.01
CA SER A 120 25.61 -19.32 0.83
C SER A 120 24.89 -20.63 0.48
N VAL A 121 25.45 -21.37 -0.47
CA VAL A 121 25.01 -22.73 -0.82
C VAL A 121 25.85 -23.78 -0.10
N PRO A 122 25.27 -24.92 0.33
CA PRO A 122 23.86 -25.28 0.24
C PRO A 122 22.98 -24.58 1.29
N LYS A 123 21.71 -24.38 0.94
CA LYS A 123 20.71 -23.80 1.85
C LYS A 123 20.31 -24.82 2.91
N ASN A 124 20.40 -24.44 4.19
CA ASN A 124 20.18 -25.35 5.32
C ASN A 124 18.69 -25.62 5.62
N LYS A 125 17.78 -24.75 5.14
CA LYS A 125 16.36 -24.82 5.49
C LYS A 125 15.52 -24.20 4.38
N ASN A 126 14.52 -24.92 3.92
CA ASN A 126 13.55 -24.47 2.92
C ASN A 126 12.15 -24.46 3.53
N SER A 127 11.30 -23.58 3.04
CA SER A 127 9.86 -23.69 3.31
C SER A 127 9.24 -24.74 2.39
N ASP A 128 8.25 -25.47 2.90
CA ASP A 128 7.46 -26.39 2.09
C ASP A 128 6.29 -25.67 1.40
N HIS A 129 5.71 -26.36 0.42
CA HIS A 129 4.57 -25.89 -0.36
C HIS A 129 3.38 -25.51 0.53
N ASN A 130 3.00 -26.35 1.49
CA ASN A 130 1.83 -26.13 2.36
C ASN A 130 1.98 -24.85 3.18
N LEU A 131 3.18 -24.56 3.69
CA LEU A 131 3.46 -23.31 4.38
C LEU A 131 3.29 -22.12 3.45
N SER A 132 3.84 -22.16 2.24
CA SER A 132 3.69 -21.05 1.29
C SER A 132 2.25 -20.85 0.80
N GLU A 133 1.48 -21.94 0.64
CA GLU A 133 0.07 -21.89 0.30
C GLU A 133 -0.74 -21.26 1.44
N MET A 134 -0.51 -21.69 2.69
CA MET A 134 -1.12 -21.08 3.88
C MET A 134 -0.82 -19.58 3.93
N VAL A 135 0.45 -19.20 3.77
CA VAL A 135 0.88 -17.79 3.79
C VAL A 135 0.21 -16.98 2.67
N SER A 136 0.13 -17.54 1.47
CA SER A 136 -0.50 -16.89 0.31
C SER A 136 -2.01 -16.70 0.52
N ASN A 137 -2.71 -17.71 1.03
CA ASN A 137 -4.15 -17.65 1.29
C ASN A 137 -4.51 -16.65 2.39
N VAL A 138 -3.71 -16.59 3.46
CA VAL A 138 -3.90 -15.60 4.52
C VAL A 138 -3.61 -14.19 4.01
N THR A 139 -2.57 -14.03 3.19
CA THR A 139 -2.24 -12.77 2.51
C THR A 139 -3.41 -12.30 1.66
N ASP A 140 -3.95 -13.19 0.81
CA ASP A 140 -5.05 -12.87 -0.10
C ASP A 140 -6.31 -12.43 0.64
N CYS A 141 -6.70 -13.16 1.69
CA CYS A 141 -7.88 -12.81 2.48
C CYS A 141 -7.72 -11.48 3.21
N THR A 142 -6.55 -11.27 3.83
CA THR A 142 -6.30 -10.10 4.66
C THR A 142 -6.18 -8.83 3.81
N LEU A 143 -5.43 -8.87 2.71
CA LEU A 143 -5.27 -7.71 1.84
C LEU A 143 -6.56 -7.39 1.08
N SER A 144 -7.30 -8.40 0.60
CA SER A 144 -8.60 -8.16 -0.02
C SER A 144 -9.54 -7.41 0.92
N TYR A 145 -9.56 -7.78 2.21
CA TYR A 145 -10.36 -7.07 3.21
C TYR A 145 -9.88 -5.63 3.44
N ILE A 146 -8.58 -5.43 3.69
CA ILE A 146 -8.00 -4.09 3.90
C ILE A 146 -8.28 -3.18 2.70
N LEU A 147 -8.07 -3.68 1.48
CA LEU A 147 -8.31 -2.93 0.24
C LEU A 147 -9.78 -2.62 0.04
N ASN A 148 -10.68 -3.57 0.30
CA ASN A 148 -12.11 -3.30 0.22
C ASN A 148 -12.55 -2.20 1.19
N VAL A 149 -11.97 -2.17 2.39
CA VAL A 149 -12.22 -1.08 3.36
C VAL A 149 -11.67 0.23 2.82
N PHE A 150 -10.42 0.25 2.34
CA PHE A 150 -9.80 1.43 1.75
C PHE A 150 -10.62 2.01 0.59
N PHE A 151 -10.97 1.21 -0.42
CA PHE A 151 -11.72 1.69 -1.58
C PHE A 151 -13.16 2.12 -1.28
N LYS A 152 -13.76 1.62 -0.19
CA LYS A 152 -15.12 2.01 0.25
C LYS A 152 -15.13 3.13 1.27
N SER A 153 -13.99 3.44 1.88
CA SER A 153 -13.91 4.49 2.88
C SER A 153 -14.23 5.83 2.21
N ALA A 154 -14.87 6.74 2.96
CA ALA A 154 -15.14 8.10 2.51
C ALA A 154 -13.86 8.96 2.51
N ILE A 155 -12.77 8.40 1.97
CA ILE A 155 -11.57 9.14 1.64
C ILE A 155 -12.02 10.17 0.62
N PRO A 156 -11.73 11.48 0.80
CA PRO A 156 -12.15 12.52 -0.12
C PRO A 156 -11.82 12.06 -1.53
N ASN A 157 -12.86 11.78 -2.31
CA ASN A 157 -12.71 11.36 -3.70
C ASN A 157 -12.09 12.55 -4.42
N PHE A 158 -10.77 12.50 -4.54
CA PHE A 158 -10.06 13.34 -5.45
C PHE A 158 -10.56 13.00 -6.85
N GLU A 159 -11.34 13.89 -7.44
CA GLU A 159 -11.73 13.75 -8.84
C GLU A 159 -10.49 14.02 -9.70
N GLU A 160 -9.75 12.95 -9.97
CA GLU A 160 -8.43 12.98 -10.59
C GLU A 160 -8.40 13.61 -11.98
N ASN A 161 -9.58 13.77 -12.58
CA ASN A 161 -9.76 14.36 -13.90
C ASN A 161 -10.39 15.75 -13.85
N ASN A 162 -10.52 16.37 -12.67
CA ASN A 162 -11.26 17.63 -12.51
C ASN A 162 -10.46 18.68 -11.72
N TYR A 163 -9.36 19.14 -12.33
CA TYR A 163 -8.55 20.25 -11.80
C TYR A 163 -9.41 21.47 -11.46
N ASP A 164 -10.35 21.83 -12.33
CA ASP A 164 -11.17 23.05 -12.22
C ASP A 164 -12.14 23.03 -11.02
N LYS A 165 -12.51 21.84 -10.52
CA LYS A 165 -13.36 21.71 -9.33
C LYS A 165 -12.73 22.29 -8.06
N TYR A 166 -11.41 22.41 -8.05
CA TYR A 166 -10.65 22.84 -6.89
C TYR A 166 -10.03 24.23 -7.10
N SER A 167 -10.74 25.13 -7.80
CA SER A 167 -10.26 26.48 -8.15
C SER A 167 -9.70 27.26 -6.95
N ASP A 168 -10.39 27.23 -5.82
CA ASP A 168 -9.97 27.97 -4.61
C ASP A 168 -8.63 27.45 -4.05
N PHE A 169 -8.42 26.13 -4.14
CA PHE A 169 -7.18 25.49 -3.72
C PHE A 169 -6.05 25.74 -4.73
N ASN A 170 -6.37 25.72 -6.03
CA ASN A 170 -5.39 26.01 -7.08
C ASN A 170 -4.87 27.43 -6.98
N GLU A 171 -5.78 28.39 -6.77
CA GLU A 171 -5.42 29.79 -6.56
C GLU A 171 -4.59 29.97 -5.28
N PHE A 172 -4.93 29.26 -4.20
CA PHE A 172 -4.12 29.24 -2.98
C PHE A 172 -2.68 28.75 -3.26
N LEU A 173 -2.52 27.62 -3.95
CA LEU A 173 -1.21 27.07 -4.28
C LEU A 173 -0.38 27.97 -5.20
N ASP A 174 -1.03 28.57 -6.21
CA ASP A 174 -0.36 29.45 -7.17
C ASP A 174 0.07 30.77 -6.51
N ASN A 175 -0.73 31.30 -5.58
CA ASN A 175 -0.40 32.51 -4.83
C ASN A 175 0.76 32.28 -3.84
N GLU A 176 0.85 31.10 -3.21
CA GLU A 176 2.01 30.77 -2.37
C GLU A 176 3.29 30.54 -3.17
N ASN A 177 3.18 30.23 -4.47
CA ASN A 177 4.28 29.83 -5.33
C ASN A 177 4.27 30.63 -6.65
N GLU A 178 4.57 31.93 -6.57
CA GLU A 178 4.73 32.79 -7.75
C GLU A 178 6.00 32.45 -8.55
N ILE A 179 5.96 31.39 -9.36
CA ILE A 179 7.09 30.94 -10.20
C ILE A 179 6.92 31.19 -11.71
N GLY A 180 5.97 32.06 -12.10
CA GLY A 180 5.72 32.41 -13.51
C GLY A 180 5.09 31.29 -14.36
N ILE A 181 4.83 30.14 -13.74
CA ILE A 181 4.03 29.02 -14.24
C ILE A 181 2.96 28.70 -13.18
N SER A 182 1.81 28.15 -13.59
CA SER A 182 0.81 27.68 -12.63
C SER A 182 1.36 26.45 -11.91
N TYR A 183 1.71 26.64 -10.64
CA TYR A 183 2.33 25.64 -9.80
C TYR A 183 1.35 24.51 -9.49
N SER A 184 0.12 24.86 -9.14
CA SER A 184 -0.99 23.93 -8.94
C SER A 184 -1.24 23.08 -10.17
N LYS A 185 -1.24 23.66 -11.38
CA LYS A 185 -1.42 22.89 -12.62
C LYS A 185 -0.24 21.97 -12.90
N ALA A 186 1.00 22.44 -12.71
CA ALA A 186 2.19 21.61 -12.85
C ALA A 186 2.20 20.44 -11.85
N LEU A 187 1.79 20.71 -10.60
CA LEU A 187 1.67 19.70 -9.55
C LEU A 187 0.58 18.69 -9.90
N PHE A 188 -0.58 19.13 -10.38
CA PHE A 188 -1.64 18.24 -10.86
C PHE A 188 -1.17 17.35 -12.03
N ASP A 189 -0.54 17.93 -13.05
CA ASP A 189 -0.19 17.20 -14.26
C ASP A 189 1.03 16.26 -14.07
N GLN A 190 1.92 16.54 -13.12
CA GLN A 190 3.21 15.84 -12.97
C GLN A 190 3.35 15.06 -11.66
N ASP A 191 2.64 15.44 -10.60
CA ASP A 191 2.67 14.81 -9.27
C ASP A 191 1.29 14.89 -8.59
N ILE A 192 0.34 14.15 -9.17
CA ILE A 192 -1.05 14.11 -8.71
C ILE A 192 -1.19 13.68 -7.24
N VAL A 193 -0.23 12.89 -6.74
CA VAL A 193 -0.16 12.45 -5.34
C VAL A 193 0.15 13.64 -4.42
N ALA A 194 1.16 14.44 -4.75
CA ALA A 194 1.47 15.64 -3.99
C ALA A 194 0.35 16.69 -4.05
N TYR A 195 -0.32 16.83 -5.20
CA TYR A 195 -1.49 17.70 -5.33
C TYR A 195 -2.64 17.22 -4.43
N ARG A 196 -2.94 15.92 -4.43
CA ARG A 196 -3.94 15.28 -3.55
C ARG A 196 -3.67 15.54 -2.08
N GLU A 197 -2.43 15.33 -1.64
CA GLU A 197 -2.02 15.51 -0.24
C GLU A 197 -2.27 16.96 0.22
N ARG A 198 -1.83 17.93 -0.58
CA ARG A 198 -2.03 19.35 -0.28
C ARG A 198 -3.49 19.76 -0.30
N LEU A 199 -4.29 19.22 -1.23
CA LEU A 199 -5.72 19.49 -1.28
C LEU A 199 -6.43 18.98 -0.03
N ASN A 200 -6.10 17.76 0.41
CA ASN A 200 -6.67 17.19 1.64
C ASN A 200 -6.36 18.06 2.86
N ASN A 201 -5.12 18.56 2.99
CA ASN A 201 -4.75 19.47 4.07
C ASN A 201 -5.56 20.77 4.01
N TYR A 202 -5.67 21.39 2.83
CA TYR A 202 -6.45 22.62 2.62
C TYR A 202 -7.94 22.46 2.96
N LEU A 203 -8.55 21.33 2.57
CA LEU A 203 -9.95 21.05 2.89
C LEU A 203 -10.15 20.81 4.39
N SER A 204 -9.21 20.12 5.04
CA SER A 204 -9.25 19.83 6.48
C SER A 204 -9.17 21.12 7.33
N GLU A 205 -8.38 22.10 6.89
CA GLU A 205 -8.26 23.40 7.58
C GLU A 205 -9.50 24.30 7.42
N LYS A 206 -10.30 24.10 6.36
CA LYS A 206 -11.53 24.87 6.10
C LYS A 206 -12.77 24.34 6.82
N GLU A 207 -12.74 23.12 7.34
CA GLU A 207 -13.87 22.52 8.09
C GLU A 207 -13.89 22.86 9.60
N ILE A 208 -12.97 23.73 10.06
CA ILE A 208 -12.89 24.28 11.43
C ILE A 208 -13.42 25.71 11.45
#